data_AF-A0A356H477-F1
#
_entry.id   AF-A0A356H477-F1
#
_cell.length_a   1.000
_cell.length_b   1.000
_cell.length_c   1.000
_cell.angle_alpha   90.00
_cell.angle_beta   90.00
_cell.angle_gamma   90.00
#
_symmetry.space_group_name_H-M   'P 1'
#
loop_
_entity.id
_entity.type
_entity.pdbx_description
1 polymer ?
#
loop_
_entity_poly.entity_id
_entity_poly.type
_entity_poly.pdbx_seq_one_letter_code
_entity_poly.pdbx_strand_id
1 'polypeptide(L)'
;MNDFLIKGTIVGYSHEKWTEDKEVFSSYLLTVLQSWIINTYGYDGITKNNLNSKLAQEYGLIRESVLGLENDLHNLSIIIHQIKFININKDIDSALKSLYIGQLVESYFINIRSILDYSSLSPKILLDECSFDFLSSKHNDSLTDLIGKCKKDSKKIASAISSKIVDYIMNSESLLKDVQQIRDLIVHHGKEPIISIEGDNIYFNITNRNKSLLPNLLDIAGNDYPLFDYIRIITIRTIDYLENLGILIGNEMINHFDNNRINLTALGGICMPSFIEFLNYKK
;
A
#
# COMPACT_ATOMS: atom_id res chain seq x y z
N MET A 1 -3.56 20.20 21.45
CA MET A 1 -4.86 19.83 20.86
C MET A 1 -5.04 18.35 21.11
N ASN A 2 -5.92 17.97 22.03
CA ASN A 2 -6.33 16.57 22.22
C ASN A 2 -7.56 16.31 21.35
N ASP A 3 -7.45 16.56 20.05
CA ASP A 3 -8.42 16.03 19.10
C ASP A 3 -8.04 14.56 18.93
N PHE A 4 -8.83 13.68 19.52
CA PHE A 4 -8.63 12.23 19.47
C PHE A 4 -8.91 11.75 18.04
N LEU A 5 -7.95 11.99 17.13
CA LEU A 5 -8.02 11.46 15.77
C LEU A 5 -7.94 9.94 15.89
N ILE A 6 -9.08 9.28 15.74
CA ILE A 6 -9.17 7.81 15.82
C ILE A 6 -8.42 7.19 14.63
N LYS A 7 -8.69 7.72 13.43
CA LYS A 7 -8.10 7.36 12.13
C LYS A 7 -8.34 8.52 11.16
N GLY A 8 -7.34 8.90 10.38
CA GLY A 8 -7.53 9.87 9.30
C GLY A 8 -6.29 10.19 8.48
N THR A 9 -6.51 10.91 7.39
CA THR A 9 -5.48 11.49 6.52
C THR A 9 -5.46 12.98 6.78
N ILE A 10 -4.27 13.53 7.07
CA ILE A 10 -4.10 14.97 7.28
C ILE A 10 -3.19 15.51 6.19
N VAL A 11 -3.62 16.59 5.56
CA VAL A 11 -2.93 17.26 4.45
C VAL A 11 -2.49 18.65 4.88
N GLY A 12 -1.31 19.08 4.45
CA GLY A 12 -0.76 20.41 4.76
C GLY A 12 0.18 20.43 5.97
N TYR A 13 0.91 19.34 6.24
CA TYR A 13 1.95 19.34 7.26
C TYR A 13 3.08 20.31 6.93
N SER A 14 3.72 20.87 7.97
CA SER A 14 5.05 21.46 7.82
C SER A 14 6.07 20.36 7.54
N HIS A 15 7.14 20.68 6.82
CA HIS A 15 8.18 19.72 6.49
C HIS A 15 8.83 19.09 7.74
N GLU A 16 9.08 19.90 8.78
CA GLU A 16 9.60 19.44 10.07
C GLU A 16 8.69 18.39 10.71
N LYS A 17 7.39 18.68 10.86
CA LYS A 17 6.45 17.70 11.43
C LYS A 17 6.33 16.46 10.56
N TRP A 18 6.27 16.64 9.25
CA TRP A 18 6.17 15.53 8.32
C TRP A 18 7.41 14.60 8.38
N THR A 19 8.58 15.10 8.75
CA THR A 19 9.81 14.30 8.82
C THR A 19 10.10 13.74 10.21
N GLU A 20 9.76 14.46 11.28
CA GLU A 20 10.20 14.14 12.64
C GLU A 20 9.09 13.60 13.55
N ASP A 21 7.82 13.81 13.20
CA ASP A 21 6.69 13.40 14.04
C ASP A 21 6.49 11.87 14.01
N LYS A 22 6.68 11.23 15.16
CA LYS A 22 6.54 9.78 15.33
C LYS A 22 5.08 9.35 15.53
N GLU A 23 4.15 10.30 15.59
CA GLU A 23 2.72 10.02 15.76
C GLU A 23 1.99 9.87 14.42
N VAL A 24 2.67 10.16 13.30
CA VAL A 24 2.06 10.19 11.97
C VAL A 24 2.91 9.43 10.95
N PHE A 25 2.25 8.69 10.06
CA PHE A 25 2.91 7.98 8.98
C PHE A 25 2.93 8.86 7.73
N SER A 26 4.08 9.47 7.51
CA SER A 26 4.36 10.32 6.36
C SER A 26 4.57 9.49 5.09
N SER A 27 3.95 9.91 3.99
CA SER A 27 4.05 9.22 2.70
C SER A 27 4.16 10.19 1.53
N TYR A 28 5.20 10.02 0.71
CA TYR A 28 5.43 10.76 -0.53
C TYR A 28 4.38 10.45 -1.58
N LEU A 29 3.98 9.17 -1.74
CA LEU A 29 2.95 8.83 -2.72
C LEU A 29 1.62 9.48 -2.37
N LEU A 30 1.20 9.41 -1.10
CA LEU A 30 -0.01 10.09 -0.65
C LEU A 30 0.10 11.62 -0.77
N THR A 31 1.27 12.18 -0.50
CA THR A 31 1.54 13.61 -0.72
C THR A 31 1.30 14.01 -2.16
N VAL A 32 1.85 13.27 -3.11
CA VAL A 32 1.69 13.53 -4.55
C VAL A 32 0.23 13.38 -4.98
N LEU A 33 -0.41 12.28 -4.59
CA LEU A 33 -1.80 11.98 -4.98
C LEU A 33 -2.79 12.97 -4.37
N GLN A 34 -2.66 13.32 -3.09
CA GLN A 34 -3.52 14.31 -2.45
C GLN A 34 -3.29 15.72 -2.99
N SER A 35 -2.04 16.07 -3.28
CA SER A 35 -1.74 17.33 -3.96
C SER A 35 -2.42 17.38 -5.32
N TRP A 36 -2.35 16.31 -6.11
CA TRP A 36 -3.05 16.22 -7.38
C TRP A 36 -4.57 16.35 -7.21
N ILE A 37 -5.18 15.67 -6.23
CA ILE A 37 -6.62 15.79 -5.94
C ILE A 37 -6.99 17.25 -5.62
N ILE A 38 -6.26 17.89 -4.69
CA ILE A 38 -6.54 19.28 -4.27
C ILE A 38 -6.38 20.26 -5.42
N ASN A 39 -5.43 20.03 -6.33
CA ASN A 39 -5.25 20.90 -7.49
C ASN A 39 -6.32 20.64 -8.57
N THR A 40 -6.80 19.41 -8.71
CA THR A 40 -7.74 18.98 -9.76
C THR A 40 -9.22 19.21 -9.41
N TYR A 41 -9.60 19.05 -8.15
CA TYR A 41 -11.00 19.08 -7.70
C TYR A 41 -11.31 20.32 -6.86
N GLY A 42 -12.51 20.87 -7.04
CA GLY A 42 -13.12 21.86 -6.16
C GLY A 42 -13.59 21.23 -4.84
N TYR A 43 -13.98 22.07 -3.89
CA TYR A 43 -14.51 21.63 -2.59
C TYR A 43 -15.83 20.86 -2.69
N ASP A 44 -16.57 21.06 -3.77
CA ASP A 44 -17.80 20.33 -4.13
C ASP A 44 -17.51 18.93 -4.71
N GLY A 45 -16.23 18.57 -4.89
CA GLY A 45 -15.82 17.32 -5.50
C GLY A 45 -15.96 17.30 -7.03
N ILE A 46 -16.27 18.44 -7.66
CA ILE A 46 -16.31 18.61 -9.11
C ILE A 46 -14.93 19.04 -9.60
N THR A 47 -14.53 18.64 -10.80
CA THR A 47 -13.23 19.04 -11.37
C THR A 47 -13.19 20.54 -11.63
N LYS A 48 -12.07 21.22 -11.33
CA LYS A 48 -11.93 22.67 -11.54
C LYS A 48 -11.91 23.06 -13.02
N ASN A 49 -11.54 22.12 -13.88
CA ASN A 49 -11.54 22.28 -15.33
C ASN A 49 -12.72 21.52 -15.95
N ASN A 50 -13.22 22.02 -17.08
CA ASN A 50 -14.21 21.32 -17.89
C ASN A 50 -13.55 20.14 -18.61
N LEU A 51 -13.56 18.96 -17.98
CA LEU A 51 -13.07 17.73 -18.57
C LEU A 51 -14.15 17.05 -19.42
N ASN A 52 -13.74 16.32 -20.46
CA ASN A 52 -14.66 15.41 -21.14
C ASN A 52 -15.10 14.26 -20.21
N SER A 53 -16.23 13.62 -20.51
CA SER A 53 -16.85 12.62 -19.63
C SER A 53 -15.96 11.39 -19.34
N LYS A 54 -15.17 10.96 -20.33
CA LYS A 54 -14.26 9.82 -20.19
C LYS A 54 -13.11 10.13 -19.24
N LEU A 55 -12.52 11.32 -19.37
CA LEU A 55 -11.44 11.77 -18.50
C LEU A 55 -11.91 12.02 -17.08
N ALA A 56 -13.11 12.61 -16.91
CA ALA A 56 -13.74 12.79 -15.61
C ALA A 56 -13.97 11.45 -14.89
N GLN A 57 -14.41 10.42 -15.62
CA GLN A 57 -14.58 9.07 -15.08
C GLN A 57 -13.26 8.49 -14.56
N GLU A 58 -12.20 8.55 -15.36
CA GLU A 58 -10.90 8.01 -14.96
C GLU A 58 -10.27 8.77 -13.79
N TYR A 59 -10.41 10.10 -13.75
CA TYR A 59 -9.98 10.89 -12.61
C TYR A 59 -10.73 10.48 -11.34
N GLY A 60 -12.04 10.21 -11.45
CA GLY A 60 -12.83 9.64 -10.37
C GLY A 60 -12.28 8.30 -9.87
N LEU A 61 -11.90 7.39 -10.77
CA LEU A 61 -11.30 6.11 -10.39
C LEU A 61 -9.97 6.27 -9.65
N ILE A 62 -9.13 7.22 -10.07
CA ILE A 62 -7.87 7.54 -9.36
C ILE A 62 -8.21 8.03 -7.95
N ARG A 63 -9.14 8.98 -7.81
CA ARG A 63 -9.55 9.52 -6.50
C ARG A 63 -10.08 8.43 -5.56
N GLU A 64 -10.94 7.55 -6.04
CA GLU A 64 -11.45 6.42 -5.25
C GLU A 64 -10.33 5.45 -4.86
N SER A 65 -9.37 5.21 -5.74
CA SER A 65 -8.21 4.37 -5.44
C SER A 65 -7.29 4.99 -4.38
N VAL A 66 -7.17 6.32 -4.33
CA VAL A 66 -6.45 7.01 -3.25
C VAL A 66 -7.13 6.77 -1.91
N LEU A 67 -8.47 6.85 -1.84
CA LEU A 67 -9.23 6.54 -0.63
C LEU A 67 -9.06 5.08 -0.21
N GLY A 68 -9.06 4.15 -1.17
CA GLY A 68 -8.78 2.74 -0.92
C GLY A 68 -7.37 2.52 -0.33
N LEU A 69 -6.36 3.13 -0.95
CA LEU A 69 -4.97 3.08 -0.51
C LEU A 69 -4.81 3.58 0.93
N GLU A 70 -5.36 4.74 1.26
CA GLU A 70 -5.31 5.30 2.62
C GLU A 70 -5.98 4.40 3.65
N ASN A 71 -7.16 3.87 3.31
CA ASN A 71 -7.89 2.99 4.19
C ASN A 71 -7.13 1.71 4.49
N ASP A 72 -6.54 1.08 3.47
CA ASP A 72 -5.83 -0.17 3.65
C ASP A 72 -4.50 0.01 4.37
N LEU A 73 -3.77 1.12 4.14
CA LEU A 73 -2.60 1.46 4.94
C LEU A 73 -2.95 1.58 6.44
N HIS A 74 -4.05 2.26 6.76
CA HIS A 74 -4.59 2.30 8.13
C HIS A 74 -5.04 0.92 8.62
N ASN A 75 -5.58 0.08 7.76
CA ASN A 75 -6.01 -1.25 8.17
C ASN A 75 -4.80 -2.13 8.54
N LEU A 76 -3.64 -1.96 7.90
CA LEU A 76 -2.41 -2.64 8.32
C LEU A 76 -2.02 -2.26 9.76
N SER A 77 -2.05 -0.97 10.10
CA SER A 77 -1.70 -0.51 11.46
C SER A 77 -2.70 -1.01 12.51
N ILE A 78 -3.99 -1.01 12.19
CA ILE A 78 -5.05 -1.56 13.06
C ILE A 78 -4.84 -3.05 13.29
N ILE A 79 -4.60 -3.83 12.22
CA ILE A 79 -4.42 -5.28 12.32
C ILE A 79 -3.19 -5.62 13.18
N ILE A 80 -2.06 -4.94 12.98
CA ILE A 80 -0.87 -5.15 13.80
C ILE A 80 -1.15 -4.86 15.27
N HIS A 81 -1.87 -3.77 15.55
CA HIS A 81 -2.26 -3.42 16.92
C HIS A 81 -3.17 -4.50 17.53
N GLN A 82 -4.13 -5.02 16.77
CA GLN A 82 -5.04 -6.08 17.21
C GLN A 82 -4.30 -7.40 17.48
N ILE A 83 -3.36 -7.81 16.62
CA ILE A 83 -2.53 -9.01 16.84
C ILE A 83 -1.75 -8.88 18.15
N LYS A 84 -1.08 -7.73 18.37
CA LYS A 84 -0.35 -7.46 19.62
C LYS A 84 -1.27 -7.54 20.84
N PHE A 85 -2.44 -6.90 20.76
CA PHE A 85 -3.44 -6.89 21.83
C PHE A 85 -3.95 -8.30 22.18
N ILE A 86 -4.31 -9.10 21.17
CA ILE A 86 -4.80 -10.47 21.36
C ILE A 86 -3.71 -11.34 21.99
N ASN A 87 -2.46 -11.21 21.53
CA ASN A 87 -1.35 -12.02 22.02
C ASN A 87 -1.11 -11.82 23.53
N ILE A 88 -1.15 -10.58 24.01
CA ILE A 88 -0.89 -10.26 25.43
C ILE A 88 -2.11 -10.47 26.34
N ASN A 89 -3.31 -10.59 25.78
CA ASN A 89 -4.54 -10.73 26.55
C ASN A 89 -4.59 -12.12 27.23
N LYS A 90 -4.63 -12.14 28.57
CA LYS A 90 -4.61 -13.39 29.36
C LYS A 90 -5.97 -14.07 29.45
N ASP A 91 -7.04 -13.37 29.12
CA ASP A 91 -8.42 -13.88 29.23
C ASP A 91 -8.86 -14.69 28.00
N ILE A 92 -8.05 -14.67 26.92
CA ILE A 92 -8.29 -15.44 25.71
C ILE A 92 -7.42 -16.70 25.75
N ASP A 93 -8.02 -17.88 25.57
CA ASP A 93 -7.25 -19.12 25.50
C ASP A 93 -6.37 -19.17 24.24
N SER A 94 -5.32 -19.99 24.28
CA SER A 94 -4.32 -20.05 23.20
C SER A 94 -4.88 -20.49 21.86
N ALA A 95 -5.89 -21.38 21.84
CA ALA A 95 -6.49 -21.84 20.59
C ALA A 95 -7.33 -20.73 19.94
N LEU A 96 -8.12 -20.00 20.74
CA LEU A 96 -8.84 -18.83 20.26
C LEU A 96 -7.90 -17.71 19.81
N LYS A 97 -6.77 -17.48 20.50
CA LYS A 97 -5.74 -16.54 20.04
C LYS A 97 -5.24 -16.90 18.65
N SER A 98 -4.86 -18.17 18.42
CA SER A 98 -4.41 -18.63 17.12
C SER A 98 -5.46 -18.43 16.03
N LEU A 99 -6.74 -18.70 16.32
CA LEU A 99 -7.84 -18.49 15.37
C LEU A 99 -8.01 -17.01 15.00
N TYR A 100 -8.08 -16.13 16.01
CA TYR A 100 -8.26 -14.69 15.78
C TYR A 100 -7.07 -14.06 15.06
N ILE A 101 -5.85 -14.44 15.44
CA ILE A 101 -4.64 -13.99 14.75
C ILE A 101 -4.62 -14.52 13.31
N GLY A 102 -5.04 -15.76 13.07
CA GLY A 102 -5.13 -16.35 11.73
C GLY A 102 -6.00 -15.49 10.80
N GLN A 103 -7.21 -15.13 11.24
CA GLN A 103 -8.13 -14.28 10.48
C GLN A 103 -7.56 -12.87 10.22
N LEU A 104 -6.85 -12.31 11.20
CA LEU A 104 -6.17 -11.03 11.06
C LEU A 104 -5.03 -11.09 10.03
N VAL A 105 -4.28 -12.19 10.00
CA VAL A 105 -3.21 -12.43 9.01
C VAL A 105 -3.79 -12.55 7.60
N GLU A 106 -4.93 -13.21 7.41
CA GLU A 106 -5.61 -13.25 6.10
C GLU A 106 -5.97 -11.84 5.62
N SER A 107 -6.63 -11.07 6.50
CA SER A 107 -7.02 -9.69 6.22
C SER A 107 -5.81 -8.81 5.90
N TYR A 108 -4.68 -9.05 6.58
CA TYR A 108 -3.43 -8.33 6.36
C TYR A 108 -2.91 -8.49 4.93
N PHE A 109 -2.81 -9.74 4.45
CA PHE A 109 -2.29 -10.01 3.11
C PHE A 109 -3.26 -9.60 2.00
N ILE A 110 -4.57 -9.59 2.26
CA ILE A 110 -5.56 -8.98 1.37
C ILE A 110 -5.28 -7.48 1.23
N ASN A 111 -5.12 -6.76 2.35
CA ASN A 111 -4.85 -5.33 2.34
C ASN A 111 -3.51 -4.99 1.65
N ILE A 112 -2.44 -5.76 1.89
CA ILE A 112 -1.16 -5.57 1.19
C ILE A 112 -1.34 -5.71 -0.33
N ARG A 113 -2.10 -6.71 -0.80
CA ARG A 113 -2.38 -6.88 -2.23
C ARG A 113 -3.19 -5.71 -2.80
N SER A 114 -4.22 -5.28 -2.09
CA SER A 114 -5.08 -4.15 -2.46
C SER A 114 -4.29 -2.84 -2.55
N ILE A 115 -3.40 -2.57 -1.60
CA ILE A 115 -2.49 -1.41 -1.62
C ILE A 115 -1.67 -1.36 -2.92
N LEU A 116 -1.09 -2.50 -3.32
CA LEU A 116 -0.33 -2.59 -4.58
C LEU A 116 -1.25 -2.32 -5.78
N ASP A 117 -2.47 -2.84 -5.79
CA ASP A 117 -3.43 -2.62 -6.88
C ASP A 117 -3.92 -1.17 -6.95
N TYR A 118 -4.28 -0.54 -5.83
CA TYR A 118 -4.64 0.88 -5.81
C TYR A 118 -3.49 1.77 -6.31
N SER A 119 -2.25 1.43 -5.94
CA SER A 119 -1.07 2.19 -6.41
C SER A 119 -0.90 2.15 -7.92
N SER A 120 -1.45 1.15 -8.61
CA SER A 120 -1.30 0.97 -10.07
C SER A 120 -1.98 2.08 -10.89
N LEU A 121 -2.92 2.81 -10.30
CA LEU A 121 -3.55 3.95 -10.96
C LEU A 121 -2.75 5.24 -10.81
N SER A 122 -1.83 5.32 -9.85
CA SER A 122 -1.07 6.53 -9.53
C SER A 122 -0.35 7.14 -10.73
N PRO A 123 0.32 6.38 -11.63
CA PRO A 123 0.99 6.97 -12.78
C PRO A 123 0.07 7.70 -13.76
N LYS A 124 -1.24 7.40 -13.75
CA LYS A 124 -2.21 8.04 -14.64
C LYS A 124 -2.37 9.54 -14.38
N ILE A 125 -1.98 10.04 -13.20
CA ILE A 125 -2.04 11.48 -12.89
C ILE A 125 -1.09 12.32 -13.76
N LEU A 126 -0.09 11.68 -14.38
CA LEU A 126 0.88 12.33 -15.27
C LEU A 126 0.39 12.42 -16.73
N LEU A 127 -0.70 11.73 -17.08
CA LEU A 127 -1.17 11.64 -18.45
C LEU A 127 -1.99 12.88 -18.84
N ASP A 128 -1.73 13.39 -20.03
CA ASP A 128 -2.60 14.35 -20.71
C ASP A 128 -3.84 13.66 -21.32
N GLU A 129 -4.79 14.47 -21.81
CA GLU A 129 -6.04 13.96 -22.40
C GLU A 129 -5.80 13.02 -23.60
N CYS A 130 -4.71 13.24 -24.35
CA CYS A 130 -4.37 12.49 -25.56
C CYS A 130 -3.69 11.14 -25.25
N SER A 131 -3.03 11.04 -24.10
CA SER A 131 -2.22 9.89 -23.70
C SER A 131 -2.92 9.01 -22.68
N PHE A 132 -4.09 9.42 -22.19
CA PHE A 132 -4.86 8.68 -21.20
C PHE A 132 -5.19 7.25 -21.68
N ASP A 133 -5.38 7.06 -22.98
CA ASP A 133 -5.62 5.74 -23.60
C ASP A 133 -4.44 4.78 -23.57
N PHE A 134 -3.24 5.25 -23.20
CA PHE A 134 -2.07 4.39 -23.15
C PHE A 134 -2.07 3.54 -21.87
N LEU A 135 -2.63 4.07 -20.78
CA LEU A 135 -2.82 3.36 -19.52
C LEU A 135 -4.29 3.06 -19.21
N SER A 136 -5.25 3.66 -19.92
CA SER A 136 -6.65 3.27 -19.83
C SER A 136 -6.87 1.91 -20.53
N SER A 137 -7.52 1.00 -19.84
CA SER A 137 -8.31 -0.06 -20.45
C SER A 137 -9.44 -0.37 -19.49
N LYS A 138 -10.53 -0.93 -20.01
CA LYS A 138 -11.74 -1.32 -19.25
C LYS A 138 -11.53 -2.21 -18.02
N HIS A 139 -10.30 -2.68 -17.76
CA HIS A 139 -9.95 -3.70 -16.76
C HIS A 139 -8.56 -3.48 -16.16
N ASN A 140 -8.13 -2.23 -15.97
CA ASN A 140 -6.74 -1.91 -15.64
C ASN A 140 -6.55 -1.53 -14.17
N ASP A 141 -7.17 -2.31 -13.29
CA ASP A 141 -7.32 -1.96 -11.87
C ASP A 141 -6.33 -2.72 -10.99
N SER A 142 -5.28 -3.32 -11.59
CA SER A 142 -4.28 -4.11 -10.87
C SER A 142 -2.84 -3.80 -11.28
N LEU A 143 -1.91 -3.96 -10.33
CA LEU A 143 -0.48 -3.83 -10.58
C LEU A 143 0.03 -4.88 -11.60
N THR A 144 -0.61 -6.06 -11.63
CA THR A 144 -0.30 -7.11 -12.61
C THR A 144 -0.49 -6.61 -14.03
N ASP A 145 -1.64 -5.99 -14.29
CA ASP A 145 -2.00 -5.51 -15.62
C ASP A 145 -1.12 -4.34 -16.03
N LEU A 146 -0.82 -3.44 -15.07
CA LEU A 146 0.11 -2.34 -15.31
C LEU A 146 1.51 -2.84 -15.69
N ILE A 147 2.07 -3.79 -14.95
CA ILE A 147 3.37 -4.40 -15.28
C ILE A 147 3.32 -5.06 -16.67
N GLY A 148 2.24 -5.80 -16.96
CA GLY A 148 2.04 -6.44 -18.27
C GLY A 148 2.04 -5.42 -19.42
N LYS A 149 1.35 -4.29 -19.24
CA LYS A 149 1.35 -3.18 -20.21
C LYS A 149 2.72 -2.53 -20.35
N CYS A 150 3.39 -2.22 -19.24
CA CYS A 150 4.73 -1.65 -19.26
C CYS A 150 5.70 -2.54 -20.04
N LYS A 151 5.60 -3.86 -19.91
CA LYS A 151 6.41 -4.81 -20.69
C LYS A 151 6.06 -4.82 -22.17
N LYS A 152 4.76 -4.75 -22.50
CA LYS A 152 4.27 -4.84 -23.88
C LYS A 152 4.53 -3.56 -24.69
N ASP A 153 4.24 -2.41 -24.10
CA ASP A 153 4.17 -1.10 -24.78
C ASP A 153 5.15 -0.08 -24.15
N SER A 154 6.29 -0.55 -23.62
CA SER A 154 7.27 0.24 -22.84
C SER A 154 7.62 1.58 -23.46
N LYS A 155 8.00 1.61 -24.75
CA LYS A 155 8.40 2.84 -25.45
C LYS A 155 7.28 3.88 -25.51
N LYS A 156 6.04 3.42 -25.74
CA LYS A 156 4.85 4.28 -25.87
C LYS A 156 4.42 4.84 -24.52
N ILE A 157 4.50 4.04 -23.47
CA ILE A 157 4.19 4.49 -22.10
C ILE A 157 5.30 5.42 -21.59
N ALA A 158 6.57 5.10 -21.86
CA ALA A 158 7.70 5.92 -21.45
C ALA A 158 7.68 7.32 -22.07
N SER A 159 7.15 7.49 -23.28
CA SER A 159 6.96 8.82 -23.87
C SER A 159 5.88 9.67 -23.18
N ALA A 160 5.00 9.06 -22.37
CA ALA A 160 3.93 9.75 -21.68
C ALA A 160 4.23 10.01 -20.18
N ILE A 161 4.93 9.10 -19.50
CA ILE A 161 5.18 9.19 -18.04
C ILE A 161 6.64 9.03 -17.61
N SER A 162 7.62 9.04 -18.54
CA SER A 162 9.06 8.79 -18.28
C SER A 162 9.47 7.31 -18.22
N SER A 163 10.64 7.00 -18.79
CA SER A 163 11.21 5.65 -18.77
C SER A 163 11.56 5.18 -17.35
N LYS A 164 11.96 6.10 -16.47
CA LYS A 164 12.31 5.76 -15.08
C LYS A 164 11.12 5.18 -14.32
N ILE A 165 9.93 5.74 -14.52
CA ILE A 165 8.70 5.24 -13.89
C ILE A 165 8.33 3.87 -14.45
N VAL A 166 8.40 3.71 -15.78
CA VAL A 166 8.13 2.42 -16.45
C VAL A 166 9.08 1.32 -15.96
N ASP A 167 10.38 1.60 -15.90
CA ASP A 167 11.38 0.65 -15.41
C ASP A 167 11.14 0.29 -13.95
N TYR A 168 10.82 1.27 -13.11
CA TYR A 168 10.53 1.05 -11.70
C TYR A 168 9.32 0.13 -11.48
N ILE A 169 8.22 0.38 -12.21
CA ILE A 169 7.02 -0.46 -12.18
C ILE A 169 7.35 -1.89 -12.63
N MET A 170 8.10 -2.07 -13.72
CA MET A 170 8.46 -3.43 -14.18
C MET A 170 9.31 -4.17 -13.15
N ASN A 171 10.21 -3.46 -12.47
CA ASN A 171 11.12 -4.04 -11.48
C ASN A 171 10.42 -4.42 -10.16
N SER A 172 9.19 -3.95 -9.91
CA SER A 172 8.40 -4.34 -8.73
C SER A 172 7.71 -5.71 -8.87
N GLU A 173 7.89 -6.41 -9.99
CA GLU A 173 7.25 -7.71 -10.25
C GLU A 173 7.59 -8.77 -9.20
N SER A 174 8.81 -8.79 -8.66
CA SER A 174 9.20 -9.76 -7.63
C SER A 174 8.41 -9.57 -6.33
N LEU A 175 8.27 -8.32 -5.87
CA LEU A 175 7.41 -7.97 -4.74
C LEU A 175 5.97 -8.39 -4.98
N LEU A 176 5.44 -8.09 -6.18
CA LEU A 176 4.08 -8.48 -6.54
C LEU A 176 3.89 -10.00 -6.47
N LYS A 177 4.83 -10.78 -7.01
CA LYS A 177 4.77 -12.25 -6.99
C LYS A 177 4.77 -12.82 -5.58
N ASP A 178 5.60 -12.28 -4.68
CA ASP A 178 5.63 -12.72 -3.28
C ASP A 178 4.27 -12.50 -2.61
N VAL A 179 3.68 -11.30 -2.77
CA VAL A 179 2.36 -10.97 -2.20
C VAL A 179 1.25 -11.82 -2.84
N GLN A 180 1.26 -11.96 -4.16
CA GLN A 180 0.28 -12.76 -4.90
C GLN A 180 0.30 -14.22 -4.46
N GLN A 181 1.48 -14.81 -4.34
CA GLN A 181 1.62 -16.20 -3.88
C GLN A 181 0.94 -16.40 -2.52
N ILE A 182 1.18 -15.51 -1.56
CA ILE A 182 0.58 -15.61 -0.22
C ILE A 182 -0.94 -15.42 -0.29
N ARG A 183 -1.40 -14.36 -0.95
CA ARG A 183 -2.83 -14.02 -1.05
C ARG A 183 -3.60 -15.09 -1.81
N ASP A 184 -3.06 -15.65 -2.89
CA ASP A 184 -3.75 -16.66 -3.70
C ASP A 184 -3.84 -18.00 -2.97
N LEU A 185 -2.85 -18.34 -2.14
CA LEU A 185 -2.98 -19.48 -1.23
C LEU A 185 -4.20 -19.33 -0.32
N ILE A 186 -4.40 -18.15 0.26
CA ILE A 186 -5.50 -17.84 1.19
C ILE A 186 -6.83 -17.78 0.43
N VAL A 187 -6.93 -16.89 -0.56
CA VAL A 187 -8.19 -16.51 -1.22
C VAL A 187 -8.62 -17.51 -2.30
N HIS A 188 -7.68 -18.02 -3.10
CA HIS A 188 -8.02 -18.85 -4.26
C HIS A 188 -7.86 -20.35 -4.00
N HIS A 189 -6.95 -20.74 -3.12
CA HIS A 189 -6.71 -22.14 -2.79
C HIS A 189 -7.31 -22.56 -1.43
N GLY A 190 -7.97 -21.63 -0.72
CA GLY A 190 -8.62 -21.89 0.57
C GLY A 190 -7.67 -22.44 1.61
N LYS A 191 -6.39 -22.05 1.56
CA LYS A 191 -5.38 -22.47 2.54
C LYS A 191 -5.45 -21.56 3.75
N GLU A 192 -5.68 -22.15 4.91
CA GLU A 192 -5.73 -21.42 6.17
C GLU A 192 -4.32 -21.13 6.70
N PRO A 193 -4.05 -19.90 7.20
CA PRO A 193 -2.88 -19.61 8.01
C PRO A 193 -2.83 -20.48 9.26
N ILE A 194 -1.72 -21.19 9.45
CA ILE A 194 -1.43 -21.93 10.68
C ILE A 194 -0.68 -20.97 11.61
N ILE A 195 -1.27 -20.70 12.77
CA ILE A 195 -0.69 -19.85 13.81
C ILE A 195 -0.30 -20.70 15.02
N SER A 196 1.00 -20.70 15.33
CA SER A 196 1.56 -21.38 16.50
C SER A 196 2.09 -20.35 17.49
N ILE A 197 1.70 -20.49 18.77
CA ILE A 197 2.09 -19.57 19.84
C ILE A 197 2.99 -20.33 20.81
N GLU A 198 4.24 -19.87 20.95
CA GLU A 198 5.24 -20.45 21.85
C GLU A 198 5.75 -19.37 22.81
N GLY A 199 5.19 -19.34 24.02
CA GLY A 199 5.41 -18.24 24.95
C GLY A 199 4.89 -16.93 24.36
N ASP A 200 5.76 -15.93 24.23
CA ASP A 200 5.43 -14.63 23.63
C ASP A 200 5.61 -14.60 22.09
N ASN A 201 6.18 -15.66 21.51
CA ASN A 201 6.46 -15.73 20.08
C ASN A 201 5.25 -16.27 19.31
N ILE A 202 4.98 -15.65 18.16
CA ILE A 202 3.94 -16.06 17.23
C ILE A 202 4.62 -16.49 15.93
N TYR A 203 4.30 -17.69 15.47
CA TYR A 203 4.77 -18.23 14.20
C TYR A 203 3.61 -18.37 13.21
N PHE A 204 3.94 -18.16 11.93
CA PHE A 204 3.02 -18.18 10.80
C PHE A 204 3.52 -19.14 9.74
N ASN A 205 2.60 -19.96 9.22
CA ASN A 205 2.88 -20.86 8.12
C ASN A 205 1.63 -21.11 7.26
N ILE A 206 1.85 -21.49 6.00
CA ILE A 206 0.86 -22.14 5.15
C ILE A 206 1.54 -23.36 4.55
N THR A 207 1.06 -24.57 4.84
CA THR A 207 1.78 -25.79 4.45
C THR A 207 1.00 -26.72 3.52
N ASN A 208 1.76 -27.56 2.82
CA ASN A 208 1.28 -28.78 2.18
C ASN A 208 2.27 -29.91 2.43
N ARG A 209 1.82 -31.01 3.08
CA ARG A 209 2.65 -32.17 3.41
C ARG A 209 3.98 -31.78 4.10
N ASN A 210 3.91 -30.94 5.13
CA ASN A 210 5.04 -30.45 5.93
C ASN A 210 6.08 -29.62 5.16
N LYS A 211 5.72 -29.07 4.00
CA LYS A 211 6.51 -28.05 3.31
C LYS A 211 5.76 -26.73 3.32
N SER A 212 6.46 -25.65 3.65
CA SER A 212 5.89 -24.31 3.52
C SER A 212 5.62 -23.98 2.06
N LEU A 213 4.47 -23.36 1.82
CA LEU A 213 4.08 -22.80 0.53
C LEU A 213 4.35 -21.28 0.47
N LEU A 214 4.81 -20.69 1.56
CA LEU A 214 5.13 -19.27 1.65
C LEU A 214 6.50 -18.99 0.99
N PRO A 215 6.69 -17.81 0.36
CA PRO A 215 8.00 -17.38 -0.07
C PRO A 215 8.93 -17.20 1.14
N ASN A 216 10.20 -17.59 1.02
CA ASN A 216 11.17 -17.46 2.12
C ASN A 216 11.71 -16.02 2.22
N LEU A 217 10.89 -15.11 2.74
CA LEU A 217 11.22 -13.69 2.84
C LEU A 217 12.30 -13.38 3.89
N LEU A 218 12.47 -14.27 4.88
CA LEU A 218 13.41 -14.09 5.98
C LEU A 218 14.77 -14.77 5.74
N ASP A 219 14.91 -15.51 4.63
CA ASP A 219 16.09 -16.33 4.32
C ASP A 219 16.51 -17.26 5.49
N ILE A 220 15.51 -17.89 6.13
CA ILE A 220 15.74 -18.82 7.24
C ILE A 220 15.52 -20.27 6.80
N ALA A 221 16.21 -21.19 7.46
CA ALA A 221 15.94 -22.61 7.33
C ALA A 221 14.73 -22.97 8.20
N GLY A 222 13.64 -23.45 7.58
CA GLY A 222 12.44 -23.86 8.30
C GLY A 222 11.18 -23.71 7.47
N ASN A 223 10.05 -24.09 8.07
CA ASN A 223 8.74 -23.86 7.48
C ASN A 223 7.91 -22.82 8.26
N ASP A 224 8.21 -22.61 9.54
CA ASP A 224 7.46 -21.72 10.42
C ASP A 224 8.21 -20.38 10.55
N TYR A 225 7.55 -19.29 10.19
CA TYR A 225 8.15 -17.96 10.18
C TYR A 225 7.71 -17.16 11.39
N PRO A 226 8.59 -16.45 12.11
CA PRO A 226 8.18 -15.47 13.11
C PRO A 226 7.25 -14.43 12.48
N LEU A 227 5.99 -14.40 12.92
CA LEU A 227 4.92 -13.68 12.24
C LEU A 227 5.29 -12.20 12.07
N PHE A 228 5.65 -11.51 13.15
CA PHE A 228 5.95 -10.08 13.13
C PHE A 228 7.16 -9.75 12.24
N ASP A 229 8.22 -10.55 12.24
CA ASP A 229 9.36 -10.32 11.35
C ASP A 229 8.92 -10.51 9.88
N TYR A 230 8.13 -11.55 9.59
CA TYR A 230 7.65 -11.85 8.24
C TYR A 230 6.73 -10.74 7.69
N ILE A 231 5.72 -10.33 8.46
CA ILE A 231 4.82 -9.23 8.05
C ILE A 231 5.56 -7.89 7.98
N ARG A 232 6.59 -7.67 8.81
CA ARG A 232 7.38 -6.43 8.73
C ARG A 232 8.16 -6.35 7.43
N ILE A 233 8.84 -7.41 7.02
CA ILE A 233 9.65 -7.40 5.78
C ILE A 233 8.76 -7.11 4.57
N ILE A 234 7.63 -7.78 4.43
CA ILE A 234 6.76 -7.55 3.27
C ILE A 234 6.17 -6.12 3.28
N THR A 235 5.88 -5.58 4.45
CA THR A 235 5.34 -4.23 4.60
C THR A 235 6.37 -3.15 4.32
N ILE A 236 7.61 -3.30 4.80
CA ILE A 236 8.70 -2.38 4.45
C ILE A 236 8.90 -2.39 2.93
N ARG A 237 9.01 -3.57 2.29
CA ARG A 237 9.15 -3.65 0.83
C ARG A 237 7.97 -3.00 0.09
N THR A 238 6.75 -3.14 0.60
CA THR A 238 5.56 -2.51 0.03
C THR A 238 5.61 -0.99 0.18
N ILE A 239 5.93 -0.49 1.37
CA ILE A 239 6.08 0.95 1.64
C ILE A 239 7.19 1.54 0.78
N ASP A 240 8.38 0.93 0.76
CA ASP A 240 9.50 1.38 -0.09
C ASP A 240 9.09 1.45 -1.57
N TYR A 241 8.29 0.48 -2.03
CA TYR A 241 7.72 0.53 -3.37
C TYR A 241 6.85 1.78 -3.58
N LEU A 242 5.89 2.03 -2.68
CA LEU A 242 5.00 3.20 -2.75
C LEU A 242 5.79 4.51 -2.69
N GLU A 243 6.70 4.65 -1.73
CA GLU A 243 7.44 5.89 -1.49
C GLU A 243 8.33 6.27 -2.67
N ASN A 244 9.07 5.32 -3.20
CA ASN A 244 9.91 5.55 -4.39
C ASN A 244 9.06 5.82 -5.65
N LEU A 245 7.93 5.13 -5.82
CA LEU A 245 6.98 5.46 -6.89
C LEU A 245 6.47 6.89 -6.74
N GLY A 246 6.11 7.29 -5.53
CA GLY A 246 5.69 8.65 -5.19
C GLY A 246 6.75 9.69 -5.51
N ILE A 247 8.01 9.45 -5.16
CA ILE A 247 9.14 10.32 -5.49
C ILE A 247 9.28 10.48 -7.01
N LEU A 248 9.24 9.39 -7.77
CA LEU A 248 9.38 9.44 -9.22
C LEU A 248 8.22 10.21 -9.87
N ILE A 249 6.96 9.90 -9.49
CA ILE A 249 5.79 10.61 -9.99
C ILE A 249 5.83 12.08 -9.60
N GLY A 250 6.17 12.40 -8.36
CA GLY A 250 6.24 13.77 -7.87
C GLY A 250 7.26 14.62 -8.64
N ASN A 251 8.43 14.05 -8.94
CA ASN A 251 9.45 14.72 -9.74
C ASN A 251 8.95 15.02 -11.16
N GLU A 252 8.31 14.06 -11.82
CA GLU A 252 7.72 14.29 -13.15
C GLU A 252 6.58 15.31 -13.08
N MET A 253 5.73 15.25 -12.06
CA MET A 253 4.61 16.19 -11.88
C MET A 253 5.09 17.65 -11.73
N ILE A 254 6.19 17.88 -10.99
CA ILE A 254 6.79 19.22 -10.83
C ILE A 254 7.38 19.72 -12.16
N ASN A 255 7.96 18.82 -12.97
CA ASN A 255 8.55 19.19 -14.26
C ASN A 255 7.50 19.46 -15.35
N HIS A 256 6.33 18.82 -15.27
CA HIS A 256 5.31 18.84 -16.32
C HIS A 256 4.16 19.83 -16.09
N PHE A 257 3.87 20.22 -14.85
CA PHE A 257 2.72 21.05 -14.53
C PHE A 257 3.11 22.30 -13.74
N ASP A 258 2.91 23.47 -14.35
CA ASP A 258 3.11 24.76 -13.69
C ASP A 258 2.12 24.95 -12.52
N ASN A 259 2.62 25.46 -11.38
CA ASN A 259 1.85 25.87 -10.19
C ASN A 259 1.16 24.78 -9.36
N ASN A 260 1.61 23.51 -9.40
CA ASN A 260 1.11 22.51 -8.45
C ASN A 260 1.60 22.80 -7.02
N ARG A 261 0.66 23.21 -6.15
CA ARG A 261 0.94 23.29 -4.71
C ARG A 261 1.08 21.87 -4.16
N ILE A 262 2.28 21.54 -3.68
CA ILE A 262 2.56 20.30 -2.97
C ILE A 262 2.14 20.47 -1.52
N ASN A 263 1.17 19.67 -1.09
CA ASN A 263 0.72 19.63 0.29
C ASN A 263 1.20 18.31 0.91
N LEU A 264 2.10 18.41 1.88
CA LEU A 264 2.64 17.24 2.58
C LEU A 264 1.50 16.52 3.32
N THR A 265 1.39 15.21 3.08
CA THR A 265 0.32 14.36 3.59
C THR A 265 0.88 13.28 4.48
N ALA A 266 0.23 13.08 5.63
CA ALA A 266 0.52 11.96 6.52
C ALA A 266 -0.78 11.31 7.03
N LEU A 267 -0.71 10.02 7.33
CA LEU A 267 -1.76 9.28 7.99
C LEU A 267 -1.58 9.43 9.51
N GLY A 268 -2.65 9.77 10.22
CA GLY A 268 -2.66 9.89 11.68
C GLY A 268 -3.74 9.01 12.30
N GLY A 269 -3.54 8.63 13.56
CA GLY A 269 -4.52 7.82 14.28
C GLY A 269 -3.91 7.11 15.48
N ILE A 270 -4.76 6.57 16.35
CA ILE A 270 -4.33 5.95 17.63
C ILE A 270 -3.36 4.77 17.40
N CYS A 271 -3.53 4.03 16.31
CA CYS A 271 -2.70 2.87 15.99
C CYS A 271 -1.38 3.23 15.28
N MET A 272 -1.23 4.47 14.80
CA MET A 272 -0.11 4.86 13.95
C MET A 272 1.25 4.87 14.67
N PRO A 273 1.37 5.35 15.93
CA PRO A 273 2.65 5.34 16.64
C PRO A 273 3.23 3.92 16.78
N SER A 274 2.39 2.94 17.13
CA SER A 274 2.84 1.54 17.25
C SER A 274 3.17 0.89 15.90
N PHE A 275 2.53 1.36 14.82
CA PHE A 275 2.86 0.93 13.46
C PHE A 275 4.22 1.47 13.02
N ILE A 276 4.50 2.75 13.26
CA ILE A 276 5.80 3.37 12.97
C ILE A 276 6.92 2.70 13.78
N GLU A 277 6.68 2.42 15.07
CA GLU A 277 7.60 1.64 15.90
C GLU A 277 7.84 0.24 15.31
N PHE A 278 6.78 -0.44 14.89
CA PHE A 278 6.88 -1.76 14.26
C PHE A 278 7.73 -1.74 12.98
N LEU A 279 7.59 -0.72 12.13
CA LEU A 279 8.39 -0.57 10.92
C LEU A 279 9.87 -0.29 11.21
N ASN A 280 10.15 0.45 12.29
CA ASN A 280 11.52 0.82 12.68
C ASN A 280 12.22 -0.20 13.58
N TYR A 281 11.50 -1.23 14.05
CA TYR A 281 12.08 -2.30 14.86
C TYR A 281 13.13 -3.01 14.00
N LYS A 282 14.42 -2.92 14.35
CA LYS A 282 15.61 -3.40 13.58
C LYS A 282 16.10 -2.49 12.43
N LYS A 283 16.07 -1.17 12.60
CA LYS A 283 17.18 -0.32 12.16
C LYS A 283 18.26 -0.25 13.23
#